data_AF-C7ZIM4-F1
#
_entry.id   AF-C7ZIM4-F1
#
_cell.length_a   1.000
_cell.length_b   1.000
_cell.length_c   1.000
_cell.angle_alpha   90.00
_cell.angle_beta   90.00
_cell.angle_gamma   90.00
#
_symmetry.space_group_name_H-M   'P 1'
#
loop_
_entity.id
_entity.type
_entity.pdbx_description
1 polymer ?
#
loop_
_entity_poly.entity_id
_entity_poly.type
_entity_poly.pdbx_seq_one_letter_code
_entity_poly.pdbx_strand_id
1 'polypeptide(L)'
;MADLAGSPSEPASPSSSSDLVGMLTTLFSSPFSSLWTRKRYPYNFRQRFRQTQSLPPDNSARIFLDSGGFKAWLAHFLITTGEAHYSGREARQRLLRELETLPSEERARIAQEVSASTVHPSAQAHVREMEHQALAQTAVAGVAGRQDEPLTRGDEDHPASPSLSTPAASDVHRVELHSEDTTHWPVPVGFGLSEAQGQVVSGASIPGLLSVFPDYISGAIRRDGHGDHVTAAVTMNFPGASFGGVPCIMTLVVEPNKVERLAMLLFRAHLETTGESRELVLESGTRTIPKPQLLLQGSPSDAVSQVFGPEIAGAIAATPFRKREVFEGIRATRCVTMTIPHESNSAALITLTLGLEEGIRIQGRLYNRDARQ
;
A
#
# COMPACT_ATOMS: atom_id res chain seq x y z
N MET A 1 48.54 -28.97 9.23
CA MET A 1 48.65 -28.94 7.76
C MET A 1 47.24 -28.82 7.21
N ALA A 2 46.97 -27.68 6.60
CA ALA A 2 45.66 -27.18 6.22
C ALA A 2 45.34 -27.47 4.75
N ASP A 3 44.08 -27.18 4.42
CA ASP A 3 43.51 -26.80 3.13
C ASP A 3 43.17 -27.91 2.11
N LEU A 4 41.86 -28.08 1.88
CA LEU A 4 41.19 -27.45 0.73
C LEU A 4 39.66 -27.64 0.89
N ALA A 5 39.00 -26.63 1.46
CA ALA A 5 37.55 -26.49 1.43
C ALA A 5 37.17 -25.69 0.18
N GLY A 6 36.36 -26.29 -0.70
CA GLY A 6 35.80 -25.63 -1.87
C GLY A 6 34.80 -24.55 -1.47
N SER A 7 35.01 -23.34 -1.97
CA SER A 7 34.10 -22.20 -1.85
C SER A 7 32.78 -22.47 -2.58
N PRO A 8 31.62 -22.08 -2.01
CA PRO A 8 30.37 -22.04 -2.76
C PRO A 8 30.35 -20.82 -3.69
N SER A 9 30.11 -21.07 -4.96
CA SER A 9 29.98 -20.09 -6.04
C SER A 9 28.81 -19.12 -5.84
N GLU A 10 29.09 -17.82 -5.85
CA GLU A 10 28.10 -16.74 -5.98
C GLU A 10 27.35 -16.82 -7.32
N PRO A 11 26.06 -16.44 -7.38
CA PRO A 11 25.34 -16.33 -8.65
C PRO A 11 25.87 -15.16 -9.49
N ALA A 12 26.26 -15.48 -10.72
CA ALA A 12 26.86 -14.56 -11.69
C ALA A 12 25.98 -13.34 -12.00
N SER A 13 26.62 -12.18 -12.13
CA SER A 13 25.99 -10.95 -12.64
C SER A 13 25.76 -11.07 -14.16
N PRO A 14 24.63 -10.56 -14.70
CA PRO A 14 24.35 -10.67 -16.13
C PRO A 14 25.31 -9.82 -16.96
N SER A 15 25.98 -10.45 -17.93
CA SER A 15 27.05 -9.85 -18.73
C SER A 15 26.60 -9.34 -20.12
N SER A 16 25.30 -9.39 -20.48
CA SER A 16 24.80 -8.83 -21.74
C SER A 16 23.36 -8.26 -21.63
N SER A 17 23.04 -7.20 -22.40
CA SER A 17 21.68 -6.60 -22.44
C SER A 17 20.62 -7.62 -22.92
N SER A 18 21.01 -8.53 -23.82
CA SER A 18 20.13 -9.62 -24.29
C SER A 18 19.74 -10.59 -23.17
N ASP A 19 20.65 -10.89 -22.24
CA ASP A 19 20.36 -11.77 -21.10
C ASP A 19 19.40 -11.09 -20.12
N LEU A 20 19.56 -9.78 -19.92
CA LEU A 20 18.68 -8.97 -19.06
C LEU A 20 17.25 -8.92 -19.62
N VAL A 21 17.08 -8.67 -20.92
CA VAL A 21 15.77 -8.69 -21.58
C VAL A 21 15.11 -10.06 -21.40
N GLY A 22 15.84 -11.15 -21.61
CA GLY A 22 15.32 -12.51 -21.42
C GLY A 22 14.87 -12.80 -19.96
N MET A 23 15.63 -12.34 -18.97
CA MET A 23 15.27 -12.47 -17.56
C MET A 23 14.02 -11.64 -17.21
N LEU A 24 13.92 -10.42 -17.72
CA LEU A 24 12.75 -9.55 -17.52
C LEU A 24 11.50 -10.12 -18.17
N THR A 25 11.59 -10.59 -19.43
CA THR A 25 10.49 -11.28 -20.10
C THR A 25 10.01 -12.49 -19.29
N THR A 26 10.94 -13.32 -18.79
CA THR A 26 10.61 -14.48 -17.95
C THR A 26 9.90 -14.06 -16.66
N LEU A 27 10.41 -13.02 -15.98
CA LEU A 27 9.82 -12.48 -14.76
C LEU A 27 8.38 -12.00 -15.00
N PHE A 28 8.14 -11.21 -16.04
CA PHE A 28 6.83 -10.64 -16.33
C PHE A 28 5.85 -11.66 -16.92
N SER A 29 6.31 -12.73 -17.56
CA SER A 29 5.44 -13.84 -18.00
C SER A 29 5.06 -14.81 -16.87
N SER A 30 5.85 -14.87 -15.79
CA SER A 30 5.63 -15.81 -14.67
C SER A 30 4.24 -15.80 -14.02
N PRO A 31 3.51 -14.66 -13.89
CA PRO A 31 2.16 -14.66 -13.30
C PRO A 31 1.12 -15.44 -14.09
N PHE A 32 1.42 -15.75 -15.36
CA PHE A 32 0.50 -16.37 -16.30
C PHE A 32 0.90 -17.80 -16.71
N SER A 33 2.11 -18.24 -16.36
CA SER A 33 2.63 -19.56 -16.74
C SER A 33 2.12 -20.70 -15.84
N SER A 34 1.65 -20.39 -14.64
CA SER A 34 1.13 -21.38 -13.67
C SER A 34 -0.39 -21.31 -13.49
N LEU A 35 -0.95 -22.31 -12.80
CA LEU A 35 -2.36 -22.30 -12.39
C LEU A 35 -2.69 -21.00 -11.65
N TRP A 36 -3.80 -20.37 -12.04
CA TRP A 36 -4.27 -19.14 -11.40
C TRP A 36 -4.97 -19.48 -10.08
N THR A 37 -4.30 -19.21 -8.96
CA THR A 37 -4.79 -19.56 -7.61
C THR A 37 -5.49 -18.39 -6.90
N ARG A 38 -5.48 -17.18 -7.46
CA ARG A 38 -6.09 -15.99 -6.84
C ARG A 38 -7.60 -16.04 -6.96
N LYS A 39 -8.30 -16.20 -5.82
CA LYS A 39 -9.77 -16.22 -5.72
C LYS A 39 -10.43 -14.83 -5.88
N ARG A 40 -9.66 -13.74 -5.77
CA ARG A 40 -10.16 -12.36 -5.88
C ARG A 40 -9.31 -11.57 -6.87
N TYR A 41 -9.93 -10.61 -7.54
CA TYR A 41 -9.20 -9.68 -8.40
C TYR A 41 -8.20 -8.85 -7.57
N PRO A 42 -7.04 -8.50 -8.17
CA PRO A 42 -6.09 -7.63 -7.52
C PRO A 42 -6.74 -6.31 -7.08
N TYR A 43 -6.46 -5.90 -5.85
CA TYR A 43 -7.06 -4.70 -5.27
C TYR A 43 -6.71 -3.45 -6.11
N ASN A 44 -7.71 -2.61 -6.39
CA ASN A 44 -7.62 -1.38 -7.19
C ASN A 44 -7.14 -1.52 -8.65
N PHE A 45 -7.15 -2.73 -9.24
CA PHE A 45 -6.63 -2.91 -10.61
C PHE A 45 -7.34 -2.00 -11.64
N ARG A 46 -8.66 -1.83 -11.54
CA ARG A 46 -9.44 -0.96 -12.46
C ARG A 46 -9.05 0.51 -12.35
N GLN A 47 -8.80 1.00 -11.13
CA GLN A 47 -8.35 2.38 -10.91
C GLN A 47 -6.95 2.58 -11.49
N ARG A 48 -6.06 1.62 -11.25
CA ARG A 48 -4.67 1.64 -11.75
C ARG A 48 -4.61 1.55 -13.27
N PHE A 49 -5.49 0.78 -13.90
CA PHE A 49 -5.61 0.72 -15.35
C PHE A 49 -5.93 2.10 -15.93
N ARG A 50 -6.93 2.79 -15.39
CA ARG A 50 -7.29 4.16 -15.80
C ARG A 50 -6.17 5.17 -15.56
N GLN A 51 -5.55 5.14 -14.40
CA GLN A 51 -4.42 6.02 -14.09
C GLN A 51 -3.24 5.80 -15.05
N THR A 52 -3.00 4.54 -15.46
CA THR A 52 -1.94 4.23 -16.42
C THR A 52 -2.17 4.91 -17.75
N GLN A 53 -3.42 5.04 -18.20
CA GLN A 53 -3.76 5.71 -19.47
C GLN A 53 -3.38 7.21 -19.49
N SER A 54 -3.28 7.85 -18.32
CA SER A 54 -2.88 9.24 -18.17
C SER A 54 -1.39 9.43 -17.84
N LEU A 55 -0.61 8.35 -17.75
CA LEU A 55 0.83 8.45 -17.46
C LEU A 55 1.63 8.91 -18.71
N PRO A 56 2.81 9.53 -18.49
CA PRO A 56 3.74 9.85 -19.55
C PRO A 56 4.11 8.62 -20.43
N PRO A 57 4.32 8.80 -21.74
CA PRO A 57 4.58 7.71 -22.68
C PRO A 57 5.92 6.98 -22.43
N ASP A 58 6.84 7.59 -21.68
CA ASP A 58 8.12 7.01 -21.26
C ASP A 58 8.02 6.21 -19.95
N ASN A 59 6.86 6.20 -19.29
CA ASN A 59 6.63 5.41 -18.09
C ASN A 59 6.49 3.91 -18.42
N SER A 60 7.18 3.04 -17.68
CA SER A 60 7.16 1.59 -17.93
C SER A 60 5.76 0.98 -17.91
N ALA A 61 4.87 1.41 -16.99
CA ALA A 61 3.50 0.91 -16.96
C ALA A 61 2.70 1.32 -18.20
N ARG A 62 2.94 2.54 -18.71
CA ARG A 62 2.33 3.06 -19.94
C ARG A 62 2.86 2.35 -21.17
N ILE A 63 4.18 2.15 -21.26
CA ILE A 63 4.83 1.39 -22.34
C ILE A 63 4.27 -0.04 -22.41
N PHE A 64 4.13 -0.71 -21.27
CA PHE A 64 3.59 -2.07 -21.23
C PHE A 64 2.13 -2.14 -21.70
N LEU A 65 1.34 -1.12 -21.38
CA LEU A 65 -0.03 -1.00 -21.86
C LEU A 65 -0.09 -0.74 -23.37
N ASP A 66 0.69 0.22 -23.86
CA ASP A 66 0.61 0.68 -25.24
C ASP A 66 1.24 -0.33 -26.22
N SER A 67 2.33 -0.99 -25.82
CA SER A 67 3.08 -1.93 -26.68
C SER A 67 2.64 -3.39 -26.52
N GLY A 68 2.15 -3.78 -25.34
CA GLY A 68 1.80 -5.16 -25.02
C GLY A 68 0.33 -5.39 -24.64
N GLY A 69 -0.49 -4.34 -24.62
CA GLY A 69 -1.91 -4.42 -24.31
C GLY A 69 -2.21 -4.75 -22.84
N PHE A 70 -3.48 -5.08 -22.55
CA PHE A 70 -3.94 -5.32 -21.18
C PHE A 70 -3.17 -6.43 -20.47
N LYS A 71 -2.81 -7.51 -21.18
CA LYS A 71 -2.07 -8.64 -20.61
C LYS A 71 -0.69 -8.21 -20.10
N ALA A 72 0.08 -7.51 -20.93
CA ALA A 72 1.42 -7.05 -20.54
C ALA A 72 1.33 -6.02 -19.40
N TRP A 73 0.40 -5.08 -19.49
CA TRP A 73 0.12 -4.15 -18.39
C TRP A 73 -0.23 -4.88 -17.09
N LEU A 74 -1.08 -5.88 -17.14
CA LEU A 74 -1.49 -6.65 -15.96
C LEU A 74 -0.30 -7.43 -15.37
N ALA A 75 0.58 -7.98 -16.22
CA ALA A 75 1.85 -8.58 -15.80
C ALA A 75 2.70 -7.57 -15.02
N HIS A 76 2.90 -6.39 -15.61
CA HIS A 76 3.64 -5.30 -14.97
C HIS A 76 3.00 -4.92 -13.63
N PHE A 77 1.68 -4.73 -13.60
CA PHE A 77 0.94 -4.41 -12.40
C PHE A 77 1.11 -5.47 -11.30
N LEU A 78 0.98 -6.75 -11.63
CA LEU A 78 1.14 -7.85 -10.67
C LEU A 78 2.57 -7.99 -10.15
N ILE A 79 3.57 -7.74 -11.00
CA ILE A 79 5.00 -7.82 -10.63
C ILE A 79 5.49 -6.54 -9.93
N THR A 80 4.79 -5.42 -10.04
CA THR A 80 5.12 -4.20 -9.29
C THR A 80 4.34 -4.09 -7.98
N THR A 81 3.15 -4.69 -7.90
CA THR A 81 2.29 -4.64 -6.69
C THR A 81 2.25 -5.92 -5.87
N GLY A 82 2.63 -7.06 -6.45
CA GLY A 82 2.58 -8.36 -5.76
C GLY A 82 3.73 -8.56 -4.78
N GLU A 83 3.50 -9.33 -3.72
CA GLU A 83 4.57 -9.76 -2.82
C GLU A 83 5.39 -10.89 -3.48
N ALA A 84 6.72 -10.78 -3.51
CA ALA A 84 7.60 -11.93 -3.77
C ALA A 84 7.95 -12.64 -2.45
N HIS A 85 8.15 -13.96 -2.51
CA HIS A 85 8.80 -14.73 -1.45
C HIS A 85 10.16 -14.12 -1.09
N TYR A 86 10.52 -14.18 0.20
CA TYR A 86 11.68 -13.48 0.79
C TYR A 86 12.99 -13.75 0.04
N SER A 87 13.24 -15.00 -0.38
CA SER A 87 14.45 -15.42 -1.09
C SER A 87 14.59 -14.89 -2.53
N GLY A 88 13.53 -14.34 -3.13
CA GLY A 88 13.54 -13.77 -4.49
C GLY A 88 13.26 -12.27 -4.55
N ARG A 89 13.05 -11.61 -3.40
CA ARG A 89 12.62 -10.21 -3.34
C ARG A 89 13.70 -9.25 -3.80
N GLU A 90 14.94 -9.43 -3.35
CA GLU A 90 16.06 -8.58 -3.77
C GLU A 90 16.38 -8.75 -5.25
N ALA A 91 16.41 -9.99 -5.75
CA ALA A 91 16.59 -10.28 -7.17
C ALA A 91 15.49 -9.63 -8.03
N ARG A 92 14.22 -9.73 -7.61
CA ARG A 92 13.10 -9.07 -8.29
C ARG A 92 13.19 -7.55 -8.23
N GLN A 93 13.55 -6.96 -7.09
CA GLN A 93 13.73 -5.51 -6.96
C GLN A 93 14.92 -4.99 -7.77
N ARG A 94 15.97 -5.79 -7.93
CA ARG A 94 17.10 -5.49 -8.80
C ARG A 94 16.66 -5.45 -10.26
N LEU A 95 15.98 -6.50 -10.74
CA LEU A 95 15.43 -6.55 -12.09
C LEU A 95 14.45 -5.41 -12.37
N LEU A 96 13.60 -5.03 -11.41
CA LEU A 96 12.70 -3.88 -11.56
C LEU A 96 13.46 -2.55 -11.69
N ARG A 97 14.56 -2.36 -10.96
CA ARG A 97 15.42 -1.19 -11.13
C ARG A 97 16.12 -1.19 -12.47
N GLU A 98 16.60 -2.35 -12.91
CA GLU A 98 17.25 -2.51 -14.21
C GLU A 98 16.27 -2.24 -15.36
N LEU A 99 14.99 -2.64 -15.24
CA LEU A 99 13.94 -2.29 -16.21
C LEU A 99 13.84 -0.77 -16.42
N GLU A 100 13.84 0.02 -15.35
CA GLU A 100 13.75 1.49 -15.44
C GLU A 100 14.98 2.14 -16.07
N THR A 101 16.13 1.44 -16.11
CA THR A 101 17.34 1.90 -16.81
C THR A 101 17.35 1.57 -18.30
N LEU A 102 16.43 0.71 -18.77
CA LEU A 102 16.37 0.32 -20.18
C LEU A 102 15.75 1.41 -21.06
N PRO A 103 16.23 1.57 -22.30
CA PRO A 103 15.57 2.41 -23.30
C PRO A 103 14.10 2.02 -23.49
N SER A 104 13.26 3.00 -23.84
CA SER A 104 11.83 2.76 -24.05
C SER A 104 11.54 1.69 -25.12
N GLU A 105 12.42 1.55 -26.12
CA GLU A 105 12.33 0.53 -27.15
C GLU A 105 12.53 -0.89 -26.60
N GLU A 106 13.49 -1.10 -25.70
CA GLU A 106 13.71 -2.39 -25.06
C GLU A 106 12.57 -2.75 -24.09
N ARG A 107 12.06 -1.75 -23.35
CA ARG A 107 10.87 -1.92 -22.50
C ARG A 107 9.62 -2.29 -23.32
N ALA A 108 9.46 -1.67 -24.50
CA ALA A 108 8.38 -2.00 -25.43
C ALA A 108 8.52 -3.42 -25.99
N ARG A 109 9.75 -3.85 -26.32
CA ARG A 109 10.03 -5.22 -26.77
C ARG A 109 9.68 -6.25 -25.70
N ILE A 110 10.08 -6.02 -24.44
CA ILE A 110 9.70 -6.89 -23.32
C ILE A 110 8.17 -6.99 -23.21
N ALA A 111 7.46 -5.85 -23.29
CA ALA A 111 6.00 -5.85 -23.23
C ALA A 111 5.34 -6.66 -24.36
N GLN A 112 5.88 -6.58 -25.58
CA GLN A 112 5.41 -7.37 -26.72
C GLN A 112 5.65 -8.87 -26.50
N GLU A 113 6.84 -9.26 -26.05
CA GLU A 113 7.18 -10.65 -25.76
C GLU A 113 6.31 -11.24 -24.63
N VAL A 114 6.07 -10.46 -23.57
CA VAL A 114 5.15 -10.84 -22.49
C VAL A 114 3.73 -11.01 -23.01
N SER A 115 3.28 -10.15 -23.92
CA SER A 115 1.96 -10.27 -24.54
C SER A 115 1.84 -11.55 -25.38
N ALA A 116 2.90 -11.89 -26.13
CA ALA A 116 2.97 -13.10 -26.95
C ALA A 116 3.16 -14.41 -26.14
N SER A 117 3.56 -14.32 -24.88
CA SER A 117 3.86 -15.51 -24.06
C SER A 117 2.65 -16.45 -23.90
N THR A 118 2.91 -17.75 -23.76
CA THR A 118 1.84 -18.73 -23.48
C THR A 118 1.20 -18.44 -22.12
N VAL A 119 -0.13 -18.51 -22.07
CA VAL A 119 -0.93 -18.28 -20.84
C VAL A 119 -1.60 -19.59 -20.46
N HIS A 120 -1.50 -19.97 -19.18
CA HIS A 120 -2.22 -21.12 -18.66
C HIS A 120 -3.75 -20.92 -18.84
N PRO A 121 -4.52 -21.94 -19.27
CA PRO A 121 -5.95 -21.78 -19.59
C PRO A 121 -6.78 -21.13 -18.46
N SER A 122 -6.49 -21.47 -17.20
CA SER A 122 -7.15 -20.86 -16.03
C SER A 122 -6.87 -19.35 -15.88
N ALA A 123 -5.67 -18.91 -16.24
CA ALA A 123 -5.29 -17.49 -16.19
C ALA A 123 -5.93 -16.74 -17.37
N GLN A 124 -6.04 -17.37 -18.54
CA GLN A 124 -6.60 -16.75 -19.75
C GLN A 124 -8.04 -16.29 -19.56
N ALA A 125 -8.89 -17.11 -18.93
CA ALA A 125 -10.27 -16.75 -18.63
C ALA A 125 -10.35 -15.51 -17.71
N HIS A 126 -9.51 -15.47 -16.68
CA HIS A 126 -9.49 -14.35 -15.74
C HIS A 126 -8.89 -13.06 -16.33
N VAL A 127 -7.87 -13.15 -17.18
CA VAL A 127 -7.31 -11.99 -17.88
C VAL A 127 -8.37 -11.34 -18.77
N ARG A 128 -9.11 -12.13 -19.55
CA ARG A 128 -10.19 -11.61 -20.42
C ARG A 128 -11.32 -10.97 -19.63
N GLU A 129 -11.73 -11.59 -18.53
CA GLU A 129 -12.78 -11.02 -17.67
C GLU A 129 -12.32 -9.70 -17.03
N MET A 130 -11.07 -9.61 -16.56
CA MET A 130 -10.51 -8.37 -16.03
C MET A 130 -10.41 -7.27 -17.10
N GLU A 131 -10.03 -7.63 -18.32
CA GLU A 131 -9.95 -6.72 -19.46
C GLU A 131 -11.33 -6.15 -19.80
N HIS A 132 -12.34 -7.01 -19.91
CA HIS A 132 -13.72 -6.60 -20.19
C HIS A 132 -14.24 -5.64 -19.10
N GLN A 133 -13.99 -5.95 -17.83
CA GLN A 133 -14.39 -5.08 -16.71
C GLN A 133 -13.65 -3.74 -16.68
N ALA A 134 -12.40 -3.71 -17.14
CA ALA A 134 -11.61 -2.48 -17.22
C ALA A 134 -12.11 -1.57 -18.34
N LEU A 135 -12.51 -2.14 -19.49
CA LEU A 135 -12.98 -1.41 -20.66
C LEU A 135 -14.45 -0.98 -20.57
N ALA A 136 -15.32 -1.76 -19.92
CA ALA A 136 -16.75 -1.46 -19.81
C ALA A 136 -17.05 -0.19 -18.99
N GLN A 137 -16.21 0.16 -18.00
CA GLN A 137 -16.43 1.34 -17.16
C GLN A 137 -15.92 2.65 -17.79
N THR A 138 -14.99 2.57 -18.76
CA THR A 138 -14.55 3.74 -19.54
C THR A 138 -15.64 4.26 -20.49
N ALA A 139 -16.60 3.42 -20.91
CA ALA A 139 -17.69 3.83 -21.80
C ALA A 139 -18.80 4.63 -21.09
N VAL A 140 -19.01 4.43 -19.78
CA VAL A 140 -20.13 5.07 -19.03
C VAL A 140 -19.80 6.50 -18.61
N ALA A 141 -18.51 6.88 -18.57
CA ALA A 141 -18.08 8.25 -18.25
C ALA A 141 -18.24 9.26 -19.42
N GLY A 142 -18.61 8.79 -20.62
CA GLY A 142 -18.70 9.62 -21.82
C GLY A 142 -20.08 10.22 -22.16
N VAL A 143 -21.14 9.94 -21.38
CA VAL A 143 -22.53 10.31 -21.78
C VAL A 143 -23.32 11.04 -20.67
N ALA A 144 -22.73 11.35 -19.51
CA ALA A 144 -23.41 12.10 -18.46
C ALA A 144 -23.36 13.63 -18.71
N GLY A 145 -23.92 14.05 -19.84
CA GLY A 145 -24.20 15.44 -20.18
C GLY A 145 -25.63 15.55 -20.67
N ARG A 146 -26.60 15.47 -19.74
CA ARG A 146 -27.97 15.98 -19.89
C ARG A 146 -28.65 15.92 -18.53
N GLN A 147 -28.84 17.09 -17.94
CA GLN A 147 -29.72 17.30 -16.80
C GLN A 147 -31.15 17.05 -17.28
N ASP A 148 -31.82 16.05 -16.71
CA ASP A 148 -33.27 15.95 -16.78
C ASP A 148 -33.88 16.83 -15.69
N GLU A 149 -34.71 17.73 -16.18
CA GLU A 149 -35.67 18.60 -15.52
C GLU A 149 -36.68 17.78 -14.68
N PRO A 150 -37.11 18.26 -13.50
CA PRO A 150 -38.39 17.84 -12.93
C PRO A 150 -39.46 18.91 -13.14
N LEU A 151 -40.52 18.47 -13.81
CA LEU A 151 -41.76 19.16 -14.13
C LEU A 151 -42.51 19.75 -12.92
N THR A 152 -42.99 20.97 -13.12
CA THR A 152 -43.95 21.71 -12.29
C THR A 152 -45.40 21.28 -12.56
N ARG A 153 -46.18 20.98 -11.51
CA ARG A 153 -47.66 21.02 -11.39
C ARG A 153 -48.01 20.54 -9.97
N GLY A 154 -48.78 21.18 -9.10
CA GLY A 154 -49.75 22.28 -9.14
C GLY A 154 -50.91 21.88 -8.22
N ASP A 155 -51.22 22.71 -7.19
CA ASP A 155 -52.49 22.95 -6.44
C ASP A 155 -53.40 21.77 -6.02
N GLU A 156 -54.16 21.74 -4.92
CA GLU A 156 -54.54 22.66 -3.85
C GLU A 156 -55.29 21.84 -2.75
N ASP A 157 -55.62 22.50 -1.64
CA ASP A 157 -56.66 22.21 -0.62
C ASP A 157 -56.31 21.64 0.78
N HIS A 158 -56.66 22.50 1.76
CA HIS A 158 -56.63 22.50 3.23
C HIS A 158 -57.75 21.61 3.88
N PRO A 159 -58.04 21.60 5.22
CA PRO A 159 -57.54 22.40 6.38
C PRO A 159 -57.26 21.63 7.71
N ALA A 160 -56.59 22.29 8.68
CA ALA A 160 -57.08 22.55 10.05
C ALA A 160 -55.98 23.10 10.99
N SER A 161 -56.19 24.30 11.54
CA SER A 161 -55.48 24.87 12.72
C SER A 161 -56.29 24.58 14.00
N PRO A 162 -55.78 24.77 15.25
CA PRO A 162 -55.48 26.11 15.79
C PRO A 162 -54.29 26.26 16.78
N SER A 163 -53.66 27.45 16.71
CA SER A 163 -53.28 28.40 17.79
C SER A 163 -52.27 28.03 18.89
N LEU A 164 -51.22 28.85 19.08
CA LEU A 164 -51.23 30.03 19.98
C LEU A 164 -49.88 30.81 19.98
N SER A 165 -50.00 32.11 19.71
CA SER A 165 -49.34 33.27 20.36
C SER A 165 -47.82 33.51 20.31
N THR A 166 -47.48 34.54 19.53
CA THR A 166 -46.37 35.50 19.69
C THR A 166 -46.61 36.47 20.86
N PRO A 167 -45.58 37.22 21.30
CA PRO A 167 -45.65 38.66 21.06
C PRO A 167 -44.35 39.23 20.46
N ALA A 168 -44.53 40.33 19.72
CA ALA A 168 -43.56 41.05 18.93
C ALA A 168 -43.00 42.30 19.65
N ALA A 169 -42.13 43.01 18.92
CA ALA A 169 -41.50 44.34 19.12
C ALA A 169 -40.02 44.23 19.56
N SER A 170 -39.03 44.90 18.96
CA SER A 170 -39.05 46.00 17.98
C SER A 170 -37.68 46.15 17.28
N ASP A 171 -37.77 46.52 16.00
CA ASP A 171 -37.03 47.59 15.31
C ASP A 171 -35.48 47.69 15.21
N VAL A 172 -35.07 47.75 13.94
CA VAL A 172 -34.15 48.71 13.30
C VAL A 172 -32.67 48.70 13.71
N HIS A 173 -31.84 48.14 12.82
CA HIS A 173 -30.83 48.95 12.12
C HIS A 173 -30.31 48.25 10.85
N ARG A 174 -30.62 48.85 9.71
CA ARG A 174 -29.93 48.67 8.42
C ARG A 174 -28.72 49.61 8.42
N VAL A 175 -27.53 49.09 8.19
CA VAL A 175 -26.37 49.86 7.73
C VAL A 175 -25.73 49.10 6.58
N GLU A 176 -25.70 49.75 5.43
CA GLU A 176 -25.01 49.38 4.21
C GLU A 176 -23.56 49.87 4.23
N LEU A 177 -22.72 49.19 3.43
CA LEU A 177 -21.43 49.60 2.84
C LEU A 177 -20.17 49.55 3.73
N HIS A 178 -19.25 48.63 3.42
CA HIS A 178 -18.11 48.93 2.53
C HIS A 178 -17.32 47.68 2.11
N SER A 179 -17.06 47.60 0.80
CA SER A 179 -15.96 46.87 0.17
C SER A 179 -14.60 47.43 0.58
N GLU A 180 -13.55 46.68 0.23
CA GLU A 180 -12.10 46.95 0.38
C GLU A 180 -11.57 46.50 1.76
N ASP A 181 -10.43 45.83 1.92
CA ASP A 181 -9.30 45.59 1.04
C ASP A 181 -8.47 44.41 1.60
N THR A 182 -7.88 43.66 0.67
CA THR A 182 -6.66 42.85 0.73
C THR A 182 -5.86 42.82 2.04
N THR A 183 -5.73 41.65 2.65
CA THR A 183 -4.49 41.26 3.35
C THR A 183 -4.19 39.79 3.08
N HIS A 184 -3.37 39.58 2.05
CA HIS A 184 -2.74 38.30 1.74
C HIS A 184 -1.93 37.81 2.96
N TRP A 185 -2.12 36.56 3.35
CA TRP A 185 -1.19 35.89 4.26
C TRP A 185 -0.17 35.14 3.39
N PRO A 186 1.15 35.33 3.58
CA PRO A 186 2.14 34.70 2.73
C PRO A 186 2.11 33.19 2.89
N VAL A 187 1.83 32.49 1.79
CA VAL A 187 2.10 31.06 1.62
C VAL A 187 3.62 30.89 1.59
N PRO A 188 4.23 30.06 2.46
CA PRO A 188 5.62 29.67 2.28
C PRO A 188 5.73 28.80 1.03
N VAL A 189 6.29 29.40 -0.02
CA VAL A 189 6.69 28.74 -1.25
C VAL A 189 7.90 27.84 -0.93
N GLY A 190 7.82 26.57 -1.35
CA GLY A 190 9.01 25.84 -1.79
C GLY A 190 9.42 24.62 -0.96
N PHE A 191 8.67 23.53 -1.07
CA PHE A 191 9.30 22.22 -1.31
C PHE A 191 8.57 21.57 -2.47
N GLY A 192 9.21 21.61 -3.64
CA GLY A 192 8.71 20.96 -4.85
C GLY A 192 8.69 19.45 -4.63
N LEU A 193 7.51 18.91 -4.33
CA LEU A 193 7.24 17.50 -4.51
C LEU A 193 6.92 17.29 -5.99
N SER A 194 7.87 16.74 -6.72
CA SER A 194 7.66 16.23 -8.07
C SER A 194 6.54 15.17 -8.01
N GLU A 195 5.38 15.51 -8.58
CA GLU A 195 4.10 14.80 -8.45
C GLU A 195 4.02 13.43 -9.16
N ALA A 196 5.13 12.85 -9.63
CA ALA A 196 5.09 11.69 -10.52
C ALA A 196 5.65 10.37 -9.95
N GLN A 197 6.31 10.36 -8.79
CA GLN A 197 6.94 9.15 -8.24
C GLN A 197 6.72 9.08 -6.73
N GLY A 198 6.04 8.04 -6.24
CA GLY A 198 5.86 7.84 -4.81
C GLY A 198 7.21 7.70 -4.10
N GLN A 199 7.33 8.26 -2.89
CA GLN A 199 8.58 8.26 -2.13
C GLN A 199 8.65 7.01 -1.25
N VAL A 200 9.66 6.16 -1.44
CA VAL A 200 9.97 5.02 -0.57
C VAL A 200 11.28 5.28 0.15
N VAL A 201 11.28 5.18 1.48
CA VAL A 201 12.48 5.31 2.33
C VAL A 201 12.57 4.06 3.21
N SER A 202 13.77 3.51 3.36
CA SER A 202 14.02 2.26 4.11
C SER A 202 15.33 2.34 4.89
N GLY A 203 15.46 1.50 5.92
CA GLY A 203 16.66 1.46 6.78
C GLY A 203 16.67 2.59 7.80
N ALA A 204 15.73 2.55 8.75
CA ALA A 204 15.62 3.57 9.78
C ALA A 204 16.84 3.57 10.71
N SER A 205 17.20 4.74 11.23
CA SER A 205 18.28 4.86 12.20
C SER A 205 17.86 4.24 13.54
N ILE A 206 18.81 3.62 14.25
CA ILE A 206 18.52 3.06 15.59
C ILE A 206 18.10 4.15 16.59
N PRO A 207 18.75 5.32 16.67
CA PRO A 207 18.28 6.42 17.52
C PRO A 207 16.85 6.89 17.14
N GLY A 208 16.57 7.00 15.84
CA GLY A 208 15.25 7.37 15.34
C GLY A 208 14.18 6.36 15.75
N LEU A 209 14.47 5.07 15.61
CA LEU A 209 13.60 3.98 16.04
C LEU A 209 13.22 4.11 17.52
N LEU A 210 14.21 4.23 18.39
CA LEU A 210 14.01 4.34 19.84
C LEU A 210 13.26 5.62 20.24
N SER A 211 13.30 6.65 19.41
CA SER A 211 12.57 7.88 19.67
C SER A 211 11.08 7.78 19.34
N VAL A 212 10.71 6.91 18.38
CA VAL A 212 9.33 6.78 17.86
C VAL A 212 8.59 5.62 18.54
N PHE A 213 9.30 4.54 18.85
CA PHE A 213 8.69 3.28 19.26
C PHE A 213 9.06 2.90 20.70
N PRO A 214 8.10 2.32 21.46
CA PRO A 214 8.38 1.72 22.77
C PRO A 214 9.44 0.62 22.71
N ASP A 215 10.12 0.38 23.83
CA ASP A 215 11.25 -0.56 23.93
C ASP A 215 10.95 -1.96 23.37
N TYR A 216 9.77 -2.50 23.66
CA TYR A 216 9.42 -3.86 23.24
C TYR A 216 9.36 -4.00 21.72
N ILE A 217 8.63 -3.10 21.03
CA ILE A 217 8.52 -3.17 19.57
C ILE A 217 9.83 -2.73 18.90
N SER A 218 10.54 -1.76 19.48
CA SER A 218 11.89 -1.38 19.05
C SER A 218 12.87 -2.55 19.07
N GLY A 219 12.82 -3.37 20.12
CA GLY A 219 13.62 -4.59 20.25
C GLY A 219 13.09 -5.78 19.44
N ALA A 220 11.89 -5.68 18.87
CA ALA A 220 11.28 -6.72 18.04
C ALA A 220 11.48 -6.51 16.55
N ILE A 221 11.82 -5.29 16.13
CA ILE A 221 12.10 -4.97 14.73
C ILE A 221 13.50 -5.47 14.39
N ARG A 222 13.59 -6.19 13.27
CA ARG A 222 14.86 -6.76 12.77
C ARG A 222 15.87 -5.65 12.50
N ARG A 223 17.14 -5.97 12.75
CA ARG A 223 18.27 -5.09 12.44
C ARG A 223 18.99 -5.59 11.21
N ASP A 224 19.10 -4.73 10.21
CA ASP A 224 19.78 -5.01 8.96
C ASP A 224 21.13 -4.27 8.94
N GLY A 225 22.21 -4.97 8.55
CA GLY A 225 23.57 -4.41 8.45
C GLY A 225 24.63 -5.19 9.25
N HIS A 226 25.89 -4.79 9.09
CA HIS A 226 27.04 -5.37 9.79
C HIS A 226 28.00 -4.26 10.22
N GLY A 227 28.68 -4.43 11.36
CA GLY A 227 29.61 -3.43 11.90
C GLY A 227 28.92 -2.14 12.33
N ASP A 228 29.48 -0.98 11.96
CA ASP A 228 29.03 0.34 12.42
C ASP A 228 27.77 0.88 11.71
N HIS A 229 27.27 0.16 10.69
CA HIS A 229 26.12 0.58 9.87
C HIS A 229 24.91 -0.32 10.09
N VAL A 230 24.44 -0.39 11.34
CA VAL A 230 23.21 -1.09 11.71
C VAL A 230 22.00 -0.17 11.53
N THR A 231 21.00 -0.64 10.79
CA THR A 231 19.72 0.04 10.58
C THR A 231 18.56 -0.86 11.03
N ALA A 232 17.43 -0.27 11.37
CA ALA A 232 16.21 -1.00 11.63
C ALA A 232 15.45 -1.27 10.34
N ALA A 233 14.92 -2.48 10.20
CA ALA A 233 14.14 -2.96 9.06
C ALA A 233 12.73 -2.35 9.04
N VAL A 234 12.69 -1.02 8.91
CA VAL A 234 11.50 -0.19 8.76
C VAL A 234 11.55 0.44 7.38
N THR A 235 10.42 0.40 6.69
CA THR A 235 10.22 1.03 5.39
C THR A 235 8.99 1.92 5.45
N MET A 236 9.09 3.14 4.93
CA MET A 236 7.96 4.04 4.74
C MET A 236 7.76 4.32 3.25
N ASN A 237 6.51 4.32 2.81
CA ASN A 237 6.10 4.55 1.43
C ASN A 237 4.99 5.60 1.39
N PHE A 238 5.20 6.65 0.59
CA PHE A 238 4.27 7.75 0.33
C PHE A 238 3.84 7.70 -1.15
N PRO A 239 2.69 7.09 -1.47
CA PRO A 239 2.24 6.98 -2.86
C PRO A 239 1.91 8.35 -3.47
N GLY A 240 2.53 8.69 -4.61
CA GLY A 240 2.40 10.02 -5.27
C GLY A 240 0.99 10.37 -5.77
N ALA A 241 0.14 9.37 -6.00
CA ALA A 241 -1.32 9.54 -6.10
C ALA A 241 -1.93 8.62 -5.05
N SER A 242 -2.69 9.17 -4.10
CA SER A 242 -3.26 8.48 -2.94
C SER A 242 -3.94 7.16 -3.34
N PHE A 243 -3.18 6.07 -3.26
CA PHE A 243 -3.61 4.75 -3.67
C PHE A 243 -4.71 4.30 -2.70
N GLY A 244 -5.96 4.27 -3.16
CA GLY A 244 -7.10 3.90 -2.33
C GLY A 244 -7.31 4.78 -1.10
N GLY A 245 -6.85 6.04 -1.11
CA GLY A 245 -6.93 6.93 0.05
C GLY A 245 -5.96 6.60 1.19
N VAL A 246 -4.94 5.78 0.93
CA VAL A 246 -3.85 5.48 1.87
C VAL A 246 -2.73 6.52 1.68
N PRO A 247 -2.48 7.41 2.66
CA PRO A 247 -1.53 8.50 2.49
C PRO A 247 -0.07 8.09 2.74
N CYS A 248 0.14 7.21 3.72
CA CYS A 248 1.45 6.72 4.12
C CYS A 248 1.32 5.26 4.57
N ILE A 249 2.22 4.42 4.08
CA ILE A 249 2.36 3.02 4.50
C ILE A 249 3.69 2.87 5.20
N MET A 250 3.68 2.32 6.40
CA MET A 250 4.88 1.92 7.12
C MET A 250 4.89 0.39 7.27
N THR A 251 6.00 -0.24 6.94
CA THR A 251 6.20 -1.68 7.09
C THR A 251 7.36 -1.93 8.04
N LEU A 252 7.12 -2.79 9.02
CA LEU A 252 8.09 -3.24 10.03
C LEU A 252 8.38 -4.72 9.77
N VAL A 253 9.66 -5.09 9.71
CA VAL A 253 10.05 -6.51 9.72
C VAL A 253 10.32 -6.94 11.15
N VAL A 254 9.58 -7.95 11.60
CA VAL A 254 9.59 -8.44 12.98
C VAL A 254 10.39 -9.72 13.09
N GLU A 255 11.28 -9.80 14.08
CA GLU A 255 12.10 -10.97 14.35
C GLU A 255 11.24 -12.23 14.63
N PRO A 256 11.65 -13.41 14.15
CA PRO A 256 10.85 -14.64 14.25
C PRO A 256 10.41 -14.98 15.68
N ASN A 257 11.27 -14.74 16.67
CA ASN A 257 11.02 -15.03 18.09
C ASN A 257 10.08 -14.02 18.79
N LYS A 258 9.57 -13.02 18.08
CA LYS A 258 8.62 -12.02 18.60
C LYS A 258 7.24 -12.13 17.97
N VAL A 259 7.09 -12.97 16.94
CA VAL A 259 5.91 -13.06 16.08
C VAL A 259 4.67 -13.45 16.89
N GLU A 260 4.73 -14.54 17.66
CA GLU A 260 3.60 -15.08 18.42
C GLU A 260 3.08 -14.05 19.43
N ARG A 261 4.00 -13.43 20.17
CA ARG A 261 3.63 -12.42 21.17
C ARG A 261 3.02 -11.18 20.54
N LEU A 262 3.53 -10.72 19.38
CA LEU A 262 2.95 -9.57 18.69
C LEU A 262 1.59 -9.87 18.07
N ALA A 263 1.40 -11.07 17.51
CA ALA A 263 0.10 -11.52 17.03
C ALA A 263 -0.95 -11.56 18.16
N MET A 264 -0.55 -12.04 19.35
CA MET A 264 -1.41 -12.06 20.52
C MET A 264 -1.74 -10.64 21.01
N LEU A 265 -0.74 -9.76 21.15
CA LEU A 265 -0.97 -8.40 21.65
C LEU A 265 -1.83 -7.56 20.69
N LEU A 266 -1.55 -7.63 19.38
CA LEU A 266 -2.22 -6.78 18.39
C LEU A 266 -3.58 -7.33 17.94
N PHE A 267 -3.73 -8.64 17.82
CA PHE A 267 -4.92 -9.25 17.20
C PHE A 267 -5.64 -10.23 18.11
N ARG A 268 -5.14 -10.47 19.33
CA ARG A 268 -5.63 -11.54 20.22
C ARG A 268 -5.60 -12.90 19.54
N ALA A 269 -4.66 -13.08 18.60
CA ALA A 269 -4.48 -14.30 17.85
C ALA A 269 -3.48 -15.19 18.58
N HIS A 270 -3.94 -16.36 19.05
CA HIS A 270 -3.08 -17.33 19.72
C HIS A 270 -2.32 -18.16 18.68
N LEU A 271 -1.02 -17.92 18.57
CA LEU A 271 -0.13 -18.68 17.69
C LEU A 271 0.75 -19.59 18.54
N GLU A 272 0.88 -20.83 18.09
CA GLU A 272 1.83 -21.79 18.64
C GLU A 272 2.81 -22.21 17.54
N THR A 273 4.07 -22.41 17.90
CA THR A 273 5.07 -23.00 17.02
C THR A 273 5.22 -24.47 17.36
N THR A 274 4.89 -25.33 16.39
CA THR A 274 5.00 -26.79 16.49
C THR A 274 6.05 -27.25 15.48
N GLY A 275 7.25 -27.61 15.95
CA GLY A 275 8.37 -27.94 15.07
C GLY A 275 8.79 -26.73 14.23
N GLU A 276 8.80 -26.89 12.91
CA GLU A 276 9.17 -25.81 11.98
C GLU A 276 7.98 -24.93 11.54
N SER A 277 6.76 -25.25 11.99
CA SER A 277 5.52 -24.64 11.52
C SER A 277 4.85 -23.80 12.61
N ARG A 278 4.28 -22.66 12.20
CA ARG A 278 3.34 -21.88 13.02
C ARG A 278 1.91 -22.38 12.83
N GLU A 279 1.14 -22.43 13.90
CA GLU A 279 -0.26 -22.85 13.92
C GLU A 279 -1.10 -21.79 14.63
N LEU A 280 -2.20 -21.36 14.00
CA LEU A 280 -3.22 -20.55 14.65
C LEU A 280 -4.17 -21.45 15.44
N VAL A 281 -4.23 -21.23 16.74
CA VAL A 281 -5.09 -21.98 17.65
C VAL A 281 -6.35 -21.16 17.91
N LEU A 282 -7.50 -21.72 17.53
CA LEU A 282 -8.80 -21.13 17.78
C LEU A 282 -9.27 -21.46 19.20
N GLU A 283 -10.22 -20.69 19.72
CA GLU A 283 -10.78 -20.90 21.07
C GLU A 283 -11.38 -22.30 21.27
N SER A 284 -11.85 -22.94 20.19
CA SER A 284 -12.34 -24.33 20.20
C SER A 284 -11.24 -25.38 20.37
N GLY A 285 -9.97 -24.99 20.39
CA GLY A 285 -8.80 -25.88 20.31
C GLY A 285 -8.46 -26.32 18.88
N THR A 286 -9.28 -25.95 17.89
CA THR A 286 -9.01 -26.23 16.48
C THR A 286 -7.76 -25.48 16.01
N ARG A 287 -6.89 -26.15 15.26
CA ARG A 287 -5.65 -25.59 14.75
C ARG A 287 -5.73 -25.35 13.25
N THR A 288 -5.22 -24.21 12.80
CA THR A 288 -5.12 -23.84 11.39
C THR A 288 -3.67 -23.56 11.03
N ILE A 289 -3.15 -24.25 10.02
CA ILE A 289 -1.79 -24.06 9.52
C ILE A 289 -1.84 -23.01 8.40
N PRO A 290 -1.09 -21.89 8.50
CA PRO A 290 -0.93 -20.93 7.41
C PRO A 290 -0.29 -21.60 6.21
N LYS A 291 -0.90 -21.54 5.02
CA LYS A 291 -0.24 -21.94 3.77
C LYS A 291 -0.59 -20.97 2.63
N PRO A 292 0.37 -20.25 2.02
CA PRO A 292 1.78 -20.13 2.44
C PRO A 292 1.99 -19.21 3.65
N GLN A 293 1.04 -18.31 3.92
CA GLN A 293 1.12 -17.31 4.99
C GLN A 293 -0.27 -16.99 5.52
N LEU A 294 -0.33 -16.43 6.73
CA LEU A 294 -1.53 -15.94 7.39
C LEU A 294 -1.50 -14.41 7.41
N LEU A 295 -2.64 -13.78 7.10
CA LEU A 295 -2.80 -12.33 7.22
C LEU A 295 -3.78 -12.04 8.35
N LEU A 296 -3.30 -11.40 9.41
CA LEU A 296 -4.12 -10.88 10.50
C LEU A 296 -4.48 -9.42 10.22
N GLN A 297 -5.75 -9.07 10.41
CA GLN A 297 -6.27 -7.71 10.27
C GLN A 297 -7.31 -7.46 11.37
N GLY A 298 -7.50 -6.19 11.75
CA GLY A 298 -8.45 -5.81 12.78
C GLY A 298 -7.82 -5.77 14.16
N SER A 299 -6.93 -4.80 14.39
CA SER A 299 -6.33 -4.56 15.70
C SER A 299 -7.28 -3.72 16.59
N PRO A 300 -7.55 -4.12 17.83
CA PRO A 300 -8.22 -3.24 18.80
C PRO A 300 -7.44 -1.93 19.00
N SER A 301 -8.14 -0.80 19.19
CA SER A 301 -7.48 0.52 19.27
C SER A 301 -6.59 0.67 20.51
N ASP A 302 -7.00 0.06 21.63
CA ASP A 302 -6.21 -0.07 22.86
C ASP A 302 -4.92 -0.85 22.62
N ALA A 303 -5.00 -1.96 21.88
CA ALA A 303 -3.83 -2.76 21.52
C ALA A 303 -2.82 -1.99 20.66
N VAL A 304 -3.30 -1.17 19.70
CA VAL A 304 -2.42 -0.31 18.88
C VAL A 304 -1.62 0.65 19.75
N SER A 305 -2.28 1.36 20.66
CA SER A 305 -1.64 2.31 21.58
C SER A 305 -0.67 1.62 22.54
N GLN A 306 -1.05 0.44 23.05
CA GLN A 306 -0.20 -0.34 23.95
C GLN A 306 1.09 -0.83 23.29
N VAL A 307 1.02 -1.27 22.03
CA VAL A 307 2.17 -1.88 21.33
C VAL A 307 3.06 -0.83 20.68
N PHE A 308 2.47 0.15 19.99
CA PHE A 308 3.22 1.14 19.20
C PHE A 308 3.38 2.49 19.89
N GLY A 309 2.69 2.71 21.01
CA GLY A 309 2.70 3.98 21.72
C GLY A 309 1.70 5.00 21.15
N PRO A 310 1.54 6.14 21.86
CA PRO A 310 0.52 7.14 21.54
C PRO A 310 0.78 7.88 20.23
N GLU A 311 2.05 8.06 19.84
CA GLU A 311 2.40 8.77 18.60
C GLU A 311 1.95 8.01 17.36
N ILE A 312 2.28 6.71 17.27
CA ILE A 312 1.86 5.85 16.16
C ILE A 312 0.33 5.65 16.19
N ALA A 313 -0.26 5.47 17.37
CA ALA A 313 -1.72 5.36 17.50
C ALA A 313 -2.43 6.63 16.99
N GLY A 314 -1.90 7.81 17.31
CA GLY A 314 -2.39 9.10 16.80
C GLY A 314 -2.26 9.20 15.28
N ALA A 315 -1.12 8.79 14.72
CA ALA A 315 -0.88 8.78 13.29
C ALA A 315 -1.85 7.83 12.54
N ILE A 316 -2.20 6.68 13.13
CA ILE A 316 -3.22 5.77 12.59
C ILE A 316 -4.61 6.42 12.69
N ALA A 317 -4.94 7.04 13.83
CA ALA A 317 -6.23 7.72 14.05
C ALA A 317 -6.48 8.87 13.07
N ALA A 318 -5.41 9.54 12.64
CA ALA A 318 -5.48 10.64 11.67
C ALA A 318 -5.86 10.18 10.24
N THR A 319 -5.69 8.89 9.93
CA THR A 319 -5.96 8.37 8.58
C THR A 319 -7.43 8.55 8.18
N PRO A 320 -7.72 8.93 6.92
CA PRO A 320 -9.09 8.98 6.41
C PRO A 320 -9.82 7.64 6.54
N PHE A 321 -9.08 6.54 6.36
CA PHE A 321 -9.62 5.18 6.49
C PHE A 321 -10.05 4.87 7.92
N ARG A 322 -9.24 5.19 8.94
CA ARG A 322 -9.62 5.00 10.35
C ARG A 322 -10.81 5.87 10.75
N LYS A 323 -10.85 7.13 10.31
CA LYS A 323 -11.98 8.03 10.57
C LYS A 323 -13.30 7.43 10.05
N ARG A 324 -13.28 6.82 8.87
CA ARG A 324 -14.43 6.10 8.31
C ARG A 324 -14.81 4.86 9.13
N GLU A 325 -13.84 4.04 9.53
CA GLU A 325 -14.11 2.87 10.39
C GLU A 325 -14.81 3.28 11.69
N VAL A 326 -14.36 4.37 12.32
CA VAL A 326 -15.00 4.89 13.54
C VAL A 326 -16.42 5.36 13.26
N PHE A 327 -16.64 6.09 12.16
CA PHE A 327 -17.97 6.52 11.74
C PHE A 327 -18.92 5.33 11.48
N GLU A 328 -18.40 4.23 10.92
CA GLU A 328 -19.13 2.98 10.68
C GLU A 328 -19.28 2.08 11.93
N GLY A 329 -18.79 2.50 13.10
CA GLY A 329 -18.85 1.73 14.34
C GLY A 329 -17.86 0.55 14.40
N ILE A 330 -16.90 0.48 13.49
CA ILE A 330 -15.86 -0.56 13.44
C ILE A 330 -14.79 -0.28 14.51
N ARG A 331 -14.83 -1.08 15.58
CA ARG A 331 -13.92 -0.93 16.74
C ARG A 331 -12.48 -1.36 16.43
N ALA A 332 -12.32 -2.48 15.72
CA ALA A 332 -11.02 -3.06 15.40
C ALA A 332 -10.53 -2.53 14.05
N THR A 333 -9.39 -1.83 14.05
CA THR A 333 -8.90 -1.15 12.85
C THR A 333 -8.17 -2.08 11.91
N ARG A 334 -8.44 -1.94 10.61
CA ARG A 334 -7.69 -2.60 9.53
C ARG A 334 -6.49 -1.76 9.06
N CYS A 335 -6.22 -0.62 9.70
CA CYS A 335 -5.00 0.15 9.48
C CYS A 335 -3.74 -0.54 10.00
N VAL A 336 -3.91 -1.60 10.80
CA VAL A 336 -2.82 -2.45 11.28
C VAL A 336 -3.07 -3.86 10.77
N THR A 337 -2.06 -4.41 10.10
CA THR A 337 -2.10 -5.76 9.55
C THR A 337 -0.80 -6.46 9.84
N MET A 338 -0.83 -7.79 9.96
CA MET A 338 0.36 -8.60 10.17
C MET A 338 0.33 -9.81 9.26
N THR A 339 1.36 -9.94 8.41
CA THR A 339 1.57 -11.08 7.53
C THR A 339 2.58 -12.02 8.18
N ILE A 340 2.17 -13.26 8.42
CA ILE A 340 2.92 -14.27 9.17
C ILE A 340 3.19 -15.45 8.25
N PRO A 341 4.46 -15.71 7.90
CA PRO A 341 4.83 -16.91 7.17
C PRO A 341 4.61 -18.17 7.99
N HIS A 342 4.35 -19.28 7.29
CA HIS A 342 4.22 -20.61 7.86
C HIS A 342 5.46 -21.06 8.66
N GLU A 343 6.66 -20.76 8.15
CA GLU A 343 7.90 -21.21 8.74
C GLU A 343 8.22 -20.42 10.02
N SER A 344 8.47 -21.14 11.12
CA SER A 344 8.77 -20.59 12.45
C SER A 344 10.02 -19.71 12.50
N ASN A 345 11.00 -19.95 11.63
CA ASN A 345 12.23 -19.18 11.53
C ASN A 345 12.10 -17.94 10.62
N SER A 346 10.96 -17.76 9.95
CA SER A 346 10.73 -16.62 9.07
C SER A 346 10.20 -15.41 9.83
N ALA A 347 10.72 -14.23 9.51
CA ALA A 347 10.26 -12.96 10.04
C ALA A 347 8.82 -12.64 9.59
N ALA A 348 8.06 -11.95 10.44
CA ALA A 348 6.73 -11.44 10.08
C ALA A 348 6.80 -10.00 9.59
N LEU A 349 5.78 -9.56 8.86
CA LEU A 349 5.64 -8.17 8.43
C LEU A 349 4.45 -7.54 9.13
N ILE A 350 4.67 -6.43 9.84
CA ILE A 350 3.58 -5.58 10.32
C ILE A 350 3.48 -4.40 9.37
N THR A 351 2.29 -4.14 8.85
CA THR A 351 2.01 -2.98 8.00
C THR A 351 1.02 -2.05 8.67
N LEU A 352 1.40 -0.78 8.76
CA LEU A 352 0.64 0.32 9.35
C LEU A 352 0.26 1.31 8.26
N THR A 353 -1.00 1.74 8.26
CA THR A 353 -1.49 2.87 7.47
C THR A 353 -1.51 4.10 8.36
N LEU A 354 -0.84 5.18 7.95
CA LEU A 354 -0.66 6.41 8.72
C LEU A 354 -1.22 7.62 7.96
N GLY A 355 -1.63 8.65 8.70
CA GLY A 355 -1.94 9.98 8.16
C GLY A 355 -0.72 10.56 7.43
N LEU A 356 -0.95 11.41 6.43
CA LEU A 356 0.14 11.94 5.60
C LEU A 356 1.09 12.81 6.41
N GLU A 357 0.54 13.80 7.12
CA GLU A 357 1.30 14.75 7.92
C GLU A 357 2.06 14.06 9.05
N GLU A 358 1.39 13.15 9.77
CA GLU A 358 2.02 12.38 10.83
C GLU A 358 3.07 11.41 10.26
N GLY A 359 2.82 10.81 9.10
CA GLY A 359 3.77 9.97 8.38
C GLY A 359 5.05 10.73 8.03
N ILE A 360 4.95 11.94 7.49
CA ILE A 360 6.11 12.79 7.16
C ILE A 360 6.89 13.14 8.43
N ARG A 361 6.20 13.49 9.53
CA ARG A 361 6.85 13.78 10.81
C ARG A 361 7.60 12.56 11.35
N ILE A 362 6.99 11.38 11.33
CA ILE A 362 7.60 10.14 11.79
C ILE A 362 8.79 9.76 10.89
N GLN A 363 8.67 9.92 9.57
CA GLN A 363 9.76 9.72 8.62
C GLN A 363 10.97 10.60 8.98
N GLY A 364 10.74 11.88 9.23
CA GLY A 364 11.79 12.80 9.68
C GLY A 364 12.53 12.27 10.90
N ARG A 365 11.84 11.71 11.89
CA ARG A 365 12.48 11.17 13.10
C ARG A 365 13.19 9.84 12.88
N LEU A 366 12.63 8.96 12.06
CA LEU A 366 13.22 7.65 11.80
C LEU A 366 14.49 7.73 10.95
N TYR A 367 14.53 8.65 9.98
CA TYR A 367 15.59 8.69 8.96
C TYR A 367 16.53 9.89 9.08
N ASN A 368 16.26 10.86 9.96
CA ASN A 368 17.22 11.94 10.19
C ASN A 368 18.42 11.41 10.97
N ARG A 369 19.58 11.43 10.33
CA ARG A 369 20.84 10.90 10.88
C ARG A 369 21.55 11.91 11.80
N ASP A 370 21.03 13.14 11.91
CA ASP A 370 21.75 14.27 12.50
C ASP A 370 21.16 14.80 13.83
N ALA A 371 20.44 13.98 14.61
CA ALA A 371 20.04 14.36 15.97
C ALA A 371 21.20 14.22 17.01
N ARG A 372 22.40 14.65 16.62
CA ARG A 372 23.55 14.88 17.51
C ARG A 372 24.29 16.14 17.05
N GLN A 373 23.92 17.27 17.65
CA GLN A 373 24.90 18.23 18.15
C GLN A 373 24.72 18.34 19.65
#